data_AF-A0A4V5TLK6-F1
#
_entry.id   AF-A0A4V5TLK6-F1
#
_cell.length_a   1.000
_cell.length_b   1.000
_cell.length_c   1.000
_cell.angle_alpha   90.00
_cell.angle_beta   90.00
_cell.angle_gamma   90.00
#
_symmetry.space_group_name_H-M   'P 1'
#
loop_
_entity.id
_entity.type
_entity.pdbx_description
1 polymer ?
#
loop_
_entity_poly.entity_id
_entity_poly.type
_entity_poly.pdbx_seq_one_letter_code
_entity_poly.pdbx_strand_id
1 'polypeptide(L)'
;MIILILMPLISIVQQFTYPTQSSVLPKIIEEDSFVKANSLMTFTYQVLVILFTIASGIIISQYGAINMLITSSALSMCTTLLYIFIKIPEDNRGFDGINIKEVFYEYKQELYKGSLFIKNSFIPKFLMGSIIANFLL
;
A
#
# COMPACT_ATOMS: atom_id res chain seq x y z
N MET A 1 5.51 1.03 27.53
CA MET A 1 6.03 2.34 27.07
C MET A 1 6.83 2.24 25.78
N ILE A 2 7.85 1.36 25.70
CA ILE A 2 8.66 1.18 24.47
C ILE A 2 7.82 0.82 23.22
N ILE A 3 6.84 -0.08 23.33
CA ILE A 3 6.00 -0.50 22.20
C ILE A 3 5.14 0.66 21.63
N LEU A 4 4.66 1.56 22.50
CA LEU A 4 3.80 2.68 22.10
C LEU A 4 4.54 3.74 21.25
N ILE A 5 5.87 3.82 21.38
CA ILE A 5 6.71 4.75 20.59
C ILE A 5 7.27 4.04 19.35
N LEU A 6 7.61 2.75 19.46
CA LEU A 6 8.12 1.97 18.33
C LEU A 6 7.08 1.72 17.25
N MET A 7 5.84 1.38 17.63
CA MET A 7 4.78 1.05 16.67
C MET A 7 4.49 2.17 15.66
N PRO A 8 4.34 3.45 16.07
CA PRO A 8 4.18 4.57 15.14
C PRO A 8 5.35 4.73 14.18
N LEU A 9 6.60 4.65 14.68
CA LEU A 9 7.80 4.80 13.86
C LEU A 9 7.89 3.69 12.80
N ILE A 10 7.65 2.45 13.20
CA ILE A 10 7.63 1.30 12.29
C ILE A 10 6.51 1.46 11.25
N SER A 11 5.33 1.91 11.68
CA SER A 11 4.18 2.10 10.78
C SER A 11 4.46 3.16 9.72
N ILE A 12 5.11 4.28 10.08
CA ILE A 12 5.48 5.32 9.13
C ILE A 12 6.38 4.74 8.03
N VAL A 13 7.40 3.96 8.40
CA VAL A 13 8.30 3.34 7.42
C VAL A 13 7.56 2.35 6.54
N GLN A 14 6.70 1.52 7.12
CA GLN A 14 5.95 0.51 6.36
C GLN A 14 4.93 1.11 5.38
N GLN A 15 4.37 2.29 5.67
CA GLN A 15 3.38 2.91 4.79
C GLN A 15 3.92 3.29 3.41
N PHE A 16 5.23 3.48 3.26
CA PHE A 16 5.84 3.74 1.95
C PHE A 16 5.97 2.50 1.07
N THR A 17 5.93 1.31 1.65
CA THR A 17 6.12 0.05 0.92
C THR A 17 5.01 -0.16 -0.11
N TYR A 18 3.75 0.10 0.25
CA TYR A 18 2.61 -0.16 -0.63
C TYR A 18 2.57 0.75 -1.87
N PRO A 19 2.72 2.09 -1.76
CA PRO A 19 2.88 2.97 -2.92
C PRO A 19 4.08 2.61 -3.80
N THR A 20 5.18 2.18 -3.18
CA THR A 20 6.39 1.76 -3.91
C THR A 20 6.08 0.51 -4.74
N GLN A 21 5.50 -0.53 -4.15
CA GLN A 21 5.10 -1.75 -4.86
C GLN A 21 4.11 -1.44 -5.99
N SER A 22 3.10 -0.62 -5.72
CA SER A 22 2.05 -0.28 -6.69
C SER A 22 2.57 0.53 -7.88
N SER A 23 3.62 1.34 -7.69
CA SER A 23 4.26 2.11 -8.78
C SER A 23 5.34 1.34 -9.53
N VAL A 24 5.94 0.31 -8.91
CA VAL A 24 6.95 -0.57 -9.52
C VAL A 24 6.30 -1.71 -10.29
N LEU A 25 5.16 -2.25 -9.82
CA LEU A 25 4.48 -3.38 -10.45
C LEU A 25 4.22 -3.18 -11.96
N PRO A 26 3.72 -2.01 -12.43
CA PRO A 26 3.49 -1.78 -13.85
C PRO A 26 4.79 -1.66 -14.67
N LYS A 27 5.93 -1.40 -14.01
CA LYS A 27 7.24 -1.28 -14.68
C LYS A 27 7.88 -2.63 -14.98
N ILE A 28 7.52 -3.68 -14.23
CA ILE A 28 8.17 -5.00 -14.31
C ILE A 28 7.28 -6.07 -14.97
N ILE A 29 6.08 -5.70 -15.41
CA ILE A 29 5.06 -6.60 -15.98
C ILE A 29 4.55 -6.01 -17.29
N GLU A 30 4.10 -6.86 -18.21
CA GLU A 30 3.44 -6.45 -19.44
C GLU A 30 2.04 -5.87 -19.17
N GLU A 31 1.62 -4.86 -19.94
CA GLU A 31 0.36 -4.12 -19.73
C GLU A 31 -0.87 -5.05 -19.71
N ASP A 32 -0.91 -6.03 -20.62
CA ASP A 32 -1.98 -7.03 -20.73
C ASP A 32 -2.14 -7.87 -19.46
N SER A 33 -1.07 -7.96 -18.65
CA SER A 33 -1.04 -8.75 -17.42
C SER A 33 -1.24 -7.91 -16.16
N PHE A 34 -1.44 -6.58 -16.24
CA PHE A 34 -1.57 -5.71 -15.06
C PHE A 34 -2.69 -6.12 -14.12
N VAL A 35 -3.89 -6.41 -14.65
CA VAL A 35 -5.04 -6.80 -13.82
C VAL A 35 -4.77 -8.14 -13.12
N LYS A 36 -4.19 -9.10 -13.84
CA LYS A 36 -3.88 -10.43 -13.31
C LYS A 36 -2.79 -10.36 -12.24
N ALA A 37 -1.74 -9.59 -12.50
CA ALA A 37 -0.64 -9.40 -11.56
C ALA A 37 -1.08 -8.67 -10.28
N ASN A 38 -1.83 -7.58 -10.42
CA ASN A 38 -2.39 -6.86 -9.27
C ASN A 38 -3.28 -7.78 -8.42
N SER A 39 -4.16 -8.55 -9.07
CA SER A 39 -5.04 -9.49 -8.39
C SER A 39 -4.28 -10.58 -7.65
N LEU A 40 -3.25 -11.17 -8.27
CA LEU A 40 -2.43 -12.20 -7.64
C LEU A 40 -1.63 -11.65 -6.45
N MET A 41 -1.07 -10.44 -6.60
CA MET A 41 -0.33 -9.77 -5.53
C MET A 41 -1.25 -9.45 -4.34
N THR A 42 -2.42 -8.87 -4.60
CA THR A 42 -3.41 -8.59 -3.55
C THR A 42 -3.89 -9.89 -2.89
N PHE A 43 -4.22 -10.92 -3.67
CA PHE A 43 -4.65 -12.22 -3.12
C PHE A 43 -3.58 -12.81 -2.20
N THR A 44 -2.33 -12.86 -2.68
CA THR A 44 -1.20 -13.40 -1.91
C THR A 44 -0.98 -12.60 -0.63
N TYR A 45 -0.98 -11.27 -0.73
CA TYR A 45 -0.83 -10.39 0.43
C TYR A 45 -1.90 -10.66 1.48
N GLN A 46 -3.17 -10.76 1.08
CA GLN A 46 -4.26 -10.99 2.03
C GLN A 46 -4.20 -12.38 2.66
N VAL A 47 -3.87 -13.41 1.87
CA VAL A 47 -3.66 -14.76 2.41
C VAL A 47 -2.55 -14.77 3.44
N LEU A 48 -1.42 -14.11 3.16
CA LEU A 48 -0.30 -14.00 4.10
C LEU A 48 -0.71 -13.22 5.36
N VAL A 49 -1.42 -12.11 5.23
CA VAL A 49 -1.92 -11.34 6.39
C VAL A 49 -2.78 -12.23 7.30
N ILE A 50 -3.71 -13.01 6.74
CA ILE A 50 -4.57 -13.90 7.51
C ILE A 50 -3.73 -14.97 8.23
N LEU A 51 -2.85 -15.68 7.50
CA LEU A 51 -2.03 -16.75 8.07
C LEU A 51 -1.08 -16.23 9.16
N PHE A 52 -0.38 -15.12 8.91
CA PHE A 52 0.55 -14.55 9.87
C PHE A 52 -0.15 -13.89 11.07
N THR A 53 -1.39 -13.40 10.91
CA THR A 53 -2.18 -12.91 12.05
C THR A 53 -2.60 -14.04 12.98
N ILE A 54 -3.04 -15.18 12.42
CA ILE A 54 -3.36 -16.36 13.22
C ILE A 54 -2.09 -16.88 13.92
N ALA A 55 -0.99 -17.01 13.17
CA ALA A 55 0.29 -17.46 13.71
C ALA A 55 0.82 -16.50 14.80
N SER A 56 0.68 -15.19 14.62
CA SER A 56 1.12 -14.20 15.61
C SER A 56 0.34 -14.33 16.91
N GLY A 57 -0.97 -14.57 16.86
CA GLY A 57 -1.78 -14.80 18.06
C GLY A 57 -1.25 -15.98 18.89
N ILE A 58 -0.89 -17.08 18.23
CA ILE A 58 -0.29 -18.26 18.89
C ILE A 58 1.08 -17.92 19.50
N ILE A 59 1.95 -17.26 18.72
CA ILE A 59 3.30 -16.89 19.18
C ILE A 59 3.23 -15.94 20.38
N ILE A 60 2.37 -14.93 20.32
CA ILE A 60 2.17 -13.97 21.41
C ILE A 60 1.64 -14.68 22.65
N SER A 61 0.68 -15.60 22.49
CA SER A 61 0.10 -16.33 23.62
C SER A 61 1.11 -17.22 24.35
N GLN A 62 2.11 -17.77 23.65
CA GLN A 62 3.07 -18.70 24.25
C GLN A 62 4.38 -18.03 24.66
N TYR A 63 4.87 -17.07 23.86
CA TYR A 63 6.20 -16.49 23.98
C TYR A 63 6.19 -14.97 24.24
N GLY A 64 5.00 -14.35 24.29
CA GLY A 64 4.83 -12.92 24.52
C GLY A 64 5.10 -12.04 23.29
N ALA A 65 4.75 -10.76 23.42
CA ALA A 65 4.81 -9.80 22.32
C ALA A 65 6.24 -9.48 21.85
N ILE A 66 7.24 -9.59 22.72
CA ILE A 66 8.65 -9.28 22.40
C ILE A 66 9.20 -10.28 21.38
N ASN A 67 8.95 -11.57 21.57
CA ASN A 67 9.40 -12.59 20.61
C ASN A 67 8.72 -12.41 19.24
N MET A 68 7.44 -12.03 19.22
CA MET A 68 6.74 -11.71 17.98
C MET A 68 7.39 -10.53 17.22
N LEU A 69 7.85 -9.50 17.94
CA LEU A 69 8.56 -8.36 17.34
C LEU A 69 9.92 -8.76 16.74
N ILE A 70 10.65 -9.67 17.39
CA ILE A 70 11.91 -10.21 16.87
C ILE A 70 11.65 -10.99 15.58
N THR A 71 10.66 -11.91 15.59
CA THR A 71 10.27 -12.67 14.40
C THR A 71 9.81 -11.75 13.27
N SER A 72 8.98 -10.74 13.57
CA SER A 72 8.51 -9.76 12.58
C SER A 72 9.66 -8.97 11.95
N SER A 73 10.64 -8.56 12.77
CA SER A 73 11.85 -7.88 12.31
C SER A 73 12.66 -8.78 11.38
N ALA A 74 12.83 -10.06 11.72
CA ALA A 74 13.56 -11.02 10.90
C ALA A 74 12.88 -11.25 9.53
N LEU A 75 11.55 -11.42 9.49
CA LEU A 75 10.80 -11.54 8.23
C LEU A 75 10.89 -10.26 7.38
N SER A 76 10.82 -9.10 8.03
CA SER A 76 10.95 -7.81 7.33
C SER A 76 12.34 -7.67 6.72
N MET A 77 13.39 -8.07 7.44
CA MET A 77 14.76 -8.06 6.94
C MET A 77 14.95 -9.04 5.77
N CYS A 78 14.36 -10.24 5.84
CA CYS A 78 14.32 -11.17 4.73
C CYS A 78 13.65 -10.56 3.50
N THR A 79 12.51 -9.89 3.67
CA THR A 79 11.79 -9.21 2.59
C THR A 79 12.64 -8.12 1.94
N THR A 80 13.32 -7.29 2.74
CA THR A 80 14.25 -6.28 2.24
C THR A 80 15.37 -6.91 1.41
N LEU A 81 15.95 -8.02 1.87
CA LEU A 81 16.97 -8.75 1.11
C LEU A 81 16.42 -9.24 -0.23
N LEU A 82 15.20 -9.76 -0.26
CA LEU A 82 14.54 -10.18 -1.50
C LEU A 82 14.34 -9.01 -2.48
N TYR A 83 13.96 -7.83 -1.98
CA TYR A 83 13.77 -6.65 -2.83
C TYR A 83 15.04 -6.12 -3.47
N ILE A 84 16.20 -6.32 -2.85
CA ILE A 84 17.50 -5.96 -3.47
C ILE A 84 17.73 -6.74 -4.77
N PHE A 85 17.16 -7.94 -4.91
CA PHE A 85 17.28 -8.74 -6.13
C PHE A 85 16.28 -8.38 -7.23
N ILE A 86 15.29 -7.51 -6.95
CA ILE A 86 14.33 -7.07 -7.97
C ILE A 86 14.98 -6.02 -8.84
N LYS A 87 15.12 -6.32 -10.13
CA LYS A 87 15.60 -5.37 -11.13
C LYS A 87 14.44 -4.51 -11.63
N ILE A 88 14.51 -3.21 -11.36
CA ILE A 88 13.53 -2.23 -11.85
C ILE A 88 14.11 -1.60 -13.12
N PRO A 89 13.39 -1.60 -14.26
CA PRO A 89 13.86 -0.89 -15.45
C PRO A 89 13.91 0.62 -15.16
N GLU A 90 15.04 1.23 -15.49
CA GLU A 90 15.24 2.67 -15.34
C GLU A 90 14.36 3.42 -16.34
N ASP A 91 13.64 4.42 -15.85
CA ASP A 91 12.88 5.35 -16.66
C ASP A 91 13.79 6.55 -16.96
N ASN A 92 14.35 6.59 -18.18
CA ASN A 92 15.27 7.65 -18.64
C ASN A 92 14.57 9.01 -18.87
N ARG A 93 13.42 9.27 -18.25
CA ARG A 93 12.80 10.59 -18.23
C ARG A 93 13.59 11.48 -17.27
N GLY A 94 14.61 12.14 -17.81
CA GLY A 94 15.40 13.15 -17.10
C GLY A 94 14.51 14.20 -16.44
N PHE A 95 14.92 14.65 -15.26
CA PHE A 95 14.33 15.79 -14.53
C PHE A 95 14.62 17.11 -15.25
N ASP A 96 14.25 17.23 -16.53
CA ASP A 96 14.39 18.48 -17.26
C ASP A 96 13.16 19.35 -16.98
N GLY A 97 13.38 20.41 -16.19
CA GLY A 97 12.50 21.59 -16.19
C GLY A 97 11.08 21.39 -15.66
N ILE A 98 10.88 20.68 -14.55
CA ILE A 98 9.55 20.57 -13.90
C ILE A 98 9.05 21.97 -13.52
N ASN A 99 8.09 22.49 -14.28
CA ASN A 99 7.40 23.72 -13.96
C ASN A 99 6.31 23.45 -12.93
N ILE A 100 6.61 23.67 -11.65
CA ILE A 100 5.73 23.38 -10.51
C ILE A 100 4.35 24.05 -10.66
N LYS A 101 4.27 25.22 -11.31
CA LYS A 101 3.00 25.90 -11.56
C LYS A 101 2.12 25.15 -12.55
N GLU A 102 2.73 24.57 -13.58
CA GLU A 102 2.04 23.77 -14.60
C GLU A 102 1.54 22.46 -14.00
N VAL A 103 2.40 21.75 -13.27
CA VAL A 103 2.01 20.54 -12.51
C VAL A 103 0.85 20.81 -11.55
N PHE A 104 0.90 21.93 -10.81
CA PHE A 104 -0.16 22.29 -9.87
C PHE A 104 -1.47 22.64 -10.59
N TYR A 105 -1.38 23.31 -11.75
CA TYR A 105 -2.54 23.66 -12.56
C TYR A 105 -3.20 22.42 -13.15
N GLU A 106 -2.42 21.51 -13.73
CA GLU A 106 -2.88 20.22 -14.25
C GLU A 106 -3.53 19.38 -13.14
N TYR A 107 -2.87 19.22 -12.00
CA TYR A 107 -3.42 18.49 -10.86
C TYR A 107 -4.76 19.07 -10.39
N LYS A 108 -4.86 20.41 -10.30
CA LYS A 108 -6.13 21.07 -9.94
C LYS A 108 -7.21 20.84 -10.99
N GLN A 109 -6.88 20.86 -12.28
CA GLN A 109 -7.83 20.54 -13.34
C GLN A 109 -8.30 19.10 -13.30
N GLU A 110 -7.40 18.13 -13.10
CA GLU A 110 -7.73 16.72 -12.97
C GLU A 110 -8.63 16.45 -11.75
N LEU A 111 -8.30 17.05 -10.60
CA LEU A 111 -9.14 16.99 -9.41
C LEU A 111 -10.54 17.57 -9.66
N TYR A 112 -10.65 18.69 -10.37
CA TYR A 112 -11.94 19.28 -10.69
C TYR A 112 -12.77 18.38 -11.62
N LYS A 113 -12.15 17.85 -12.69
CA LYS A 113 -12.78 16.89 -13.62
C LYS A 113 -13.24 15.64 -12.89
N GLY A 114 -12.37 15.06 -12.05
CA GLY A 114 -12.69 13.89 -11.22
C GLY A 114 -13.83 14.16 -10.24
N SER A 115 -13.84 15.31 -9.58
CA SER A 115 -14.92 15.70 -8.66
C SER A 115 -16.25 15.87 -9.41
N LEU A 116 -16.25 16.49 -10.59
CA LEU A 116 -17.44 16.64 -11.42
C LEU A 116 -17.97 15.27 -11.89
N PHE A 117 -17.07 14.38 -12.30
CA PHE A 117 -17.39 13.01 -12.71
C PHE A 117 -18.03 12.21 -11.57
N ILE A 118 -17.45 12.26 -10.37
CA ILE A 118 -17.99 11.57 -9.19
C ILE A 118 -19.37 12.13 -8.85
N LYS A 119 -19.53 13.47 -8.79
CA LYS A 119 -20.81 14.13 -8.45
C LYS A 119 -21.95 13.77 -9.40
N ASN A 120 -21.65 13.57 -10.69
CA ASN A 120 -22.65 13.20 -11.70
C ASN A 120 -22.88 11.68 -11.83
N SER A 121 -22.17 10.87 -11.05
CA SER A 121 -22.29 9.41 -11.08
C SER A 121 -23.20 8.87 -9.95
N PHE A 122 -23.39 7.54 -9.92
CA PHE A 122 -24.08 6.84 -8.82
C PHE A 122 -23.22 6.76 -7.53
N ILE A 123 -21.91 6.99 -7.62
CA ILE A 123 -20.93 6.82 -6.53
C ILE A 123 -21.31 7.59 -5.26
N PRO A 124 -21.76 8.87 -5.29
CA PRO A 124 -22.09 9.61 -4.08
C PRO A 124 -23.25 9.00 -3.30
N LYS A 125 -24.26 8.47 -4.01
CA LYS A 125 -25.43 7.82 -3.39
C LYS A 125 -25.03 6.51 -2.72
N PHE A 126 -24.17 5.74 -3.38
CA PHE A 126 -23.60 4.52 -2.82
C PHE A 126 -22.73 4.79 -1.58
N LEU A 127 -21.86 5.80 -1.64
CA LEU A 127 -21.01 6.21 -0.52
C LEU A 127 -21.83 6.66 0.68
N MET A 128 -22.89 7.44 0.47
CA MET A 128 -23.79 7.86 1.55
C MET A 128 -24.41 6.66 2.27
N GLY A 129 -24.86 5.64 1.51
CA GLY A 129 -25.37 4.39 2.07
C GLY A 129 -24.33 3.60 2.84
N SER A 130 -23.09 3.53 2.33
CA SER A 130 -21.97 2.87 3.01
C SER A 130 -21.59 3.56 4.32
N ILE A 131 -21.54 4.90 4.34
CA ILE A 131 -21.25 5.68 5.55
C ILE A 131 -22.31 5.40 6.62
N ILE A 132 -23.59 5.47 6.25
CA ILE A 132 -24.70 5.19 7.19
C ILE A 132 -24.61 3.77 7.73
N ALA A 133 -24.34 2.78 6.87
CA ALA A 133 -24.19 1.39 7.29
C ALA A 133 -23.01 1.20 8.25
N ASN A 134 -21.87 1.85 8.00
CA ASN A 134 -20.67 1.76 8.84
C ASN A 134 -20.87 2.42 10.22
N PHE A 135 -21.70 3.48 10.31
CA PHE A 135 -22.05 4.14 11.57
C PHE A 135 -23.11 3.37 12.40
N LEU A 136 -23.88 2.48 11.77
CA LEU A 136 -24.91 1.68 12.43
C LEU A 136 -24.43 0.29 12.87
N LEU A 137 -23.24 -0.12 12.42
CA LEU A 137 -22.56 -1.38 12.73
C LEU A 137 -21.60 -1.19 13.92
#